data_AF-A0A3B9DB64-F1
#
_entry.id   AF-A0A3B9DB64-F1
#
_cell.length_a   1.000
_cell.length_b   1.000
_cell.length_c   1.000
_cell.angle_alpha   90.00
_cell.angle_beta   90.00
_cell.angle_gamma   90.00
#
_symmetry.space_group_name_H-M   'P 1'
#
loop_
_entity.id
_entity.type
_entity.pdbx_description
1 polymer ?
#
loop_
_entity_poly.entity_id
_entity_poly.type
_entity_poly.pdbx_seq_one_letter_code
_entity_poly.pdbx_strand_id
1 'polypeptide(L)' 'KGRSELKSYDNQSSGAGSSLSRADGLAIIPPHTSVARGDTLEFIPFSELLT' A
#
# COMPACT_ATOMS: atom_id res chain seq x y z
N LYS A 1 -14.55 -17.63 -3.83
CA LYS A 1 -13.83 -16.83 -2.80
C LYS A 1 -13.12 -15.69 -3.52
N GLY A 2 -13.39 -14.43 -3.17
CA GLY A 2 -12.70 -13.28 -3.77
C GLY A 2 -11.31 -13.10 -3.14
N ARG A 3 -10.29 -12.81 -3.96
CA ARG A 3 -8.97 -12.39 -3.49
C ARG A 3 -8.88 -10.87 -3.63
N SER A 4 -8.50 -10.17 -2.57
CA SER A 4 -8.18 -8.74 -2.65
C SER A 4 -6.81 -8.58 -3.28
N GLU A 5 -6.68 -7.63 -4.21
CA GLU A 5 -5.43 -7.31 -4.90
C GLU A 5 -5.00 -5.89 -4.57
N LEU A 6 -3.69 -5.67 -4.43
CA LEU A 6 -3.10 -4.36 -4.21
C LEU A 6 -2.65 -3.77 -5.54
N LYS A 7 -2.93 -2.47 -5.73
CA LYS A 7 -2.40 -1.68 -6.84
C LYS A 7 -1.69 -0.47 -6.26
N SER A 8 -0.37 -0.41 -6.45
CA SER A 8 0.41 0.75 -6.05
C SER A 8 0.20 1.92 -7.02
N TYR A 9 0.28 3.15 -6.50
CA TYR A 9 0.46 4.33 -7.33
C TYR A 9 1.90 4.40 -7.84
N ASP A 10 2.10 4.86 -9.07
CA ASP A 10 3.44 4.87 -9.70
C ASP A 10 4.47 5.71 -8.93
N ASN A 11 4.03 6.83 -8.34
CA ASN A 11 4.88 7.69 -7.53
C ASN A 11 4.67 7.42 -6.04
N GLN A 12 5.69 6.85 -5.39
CA GLN A 12 5.73 6.56 -3.95
C GLN A 12 6.67 7.52 -3.18
N SER A 13 7.03 8.66 -3.79
CA SER A 13 7.81 9.70 -3.10
C SER A 13 7.03 10.31 -1.94
N SER A 14 7.72 10.62 -0.84
CA SER A 14 7.14 11.24 0.37
C SER A 14 6.55 12.63 0.12
N GLY A 15 7.00 13.33 -0.92
CA GLY A 15 6.43 14.62 -1.36
C GLY A 15 5.14 14.50 -2.19
N ALA A 16 4.76 13.28 -2.59
CA ALA A 16 3.58 13.03 -3.42
C ALA A 16 2.33 12.85 -2.55
N GLY A 17 1.90 13.89 -1.82
CA GLY A 17 0.68 13.83 -0.99
C GLY A 17 -0.60 13.47 -1.77
N SER A 18 -0.58 13.60 -3.10
CA SER A 18 -1.68 13.20 -3.98
C SER A 18 -1.93 11.69 -4.06
N SER A 19 -0.94 10.85 -3.74
CA SER A 19 -1.15 9.39 -3.66
C SER A 19 -1.89 9.02 -2.37
N LEU A 20 -1.53 9.67 -1.25
CA LEU A 20 -2.17 9.44 0.05
C LEU A 20 -3.63 9.88 0.07
N SER A 21 -4.01 10.97 -0.60
CA SER A 21 -5.41 11.42 -0.62
C SER A 21 -6.35 10.52 -1.42
N ARG A 22 -5.81 9.62 -2.24
CA ARG A 22 -6.59 8.70 -3.11
C ARG A 22 -6.35 7.22 -2.82
N ALA A 23 -5.46 6.89 -1.90
CA ALA A 23 -5.23 5.51 -1.49
C ALA A 23 -6.25 5.11 -0.41
N ASP A 24 -6.52 3.80 -0.33
CA ASP A 24 -7.36 3.23 0.73
C ASP A 24 -6.53 2.87 1.99
N GLY A 25 -5.20 2.81 1.86
CA GLY A 25 -4.29 2.40 2.92
C GLY A 25 -2.85 2.25 2.47
N LEU A 26 -2.05 1.56 3.29
CA LEU A 26 -0.63 1.31 3.09
C LEU A 26 -0.36 -0.19 2.90
N ALA A 27 0.40 -0.53 1.86
CA ALA A 27 1.02 -1.84 1.73
C ALA A 27 2.39 -1.83 2.41
N ILE A 28 2.65 -2.78 3.30
CA ILE A 28 3.90 -2.83 4.06
C ILE A 28 4.93 -3.65 3.28
N ILE A 29 6.02 -3.00 2.88
CA ILE A 29 7.18 -3.64 2.27
C ILE A 29 8.19 -3.96 3.38
N PRO A 30 8.51 -5.24 3.65
CA PRO A 30 9.50 -5.58 4.65
C PRO A 30 10.88 -4.99 4.32
N PRO A 31 11.71 -4.68 5.32
CA PRO A 31 13.08 -4.22 5.08
C PRO A 31 13.85 -5.16 4.16
N HIS A 32 14.66 -4.60 3.27
CA HIS A 32 15.50 -5.34 2.32
C HIS A 32 14.73 -6.27 1.37
N THR A 33 13.44 -6.02 1.14
CA THR A 33 12.59 -6.84 0.27
C THR A 33 12.21 -6.08 -0.99
N SER A 34 12.32 -6.74 -2.15
CA SER A 34 11.73 -6.29 -3.40
C SER A 34 10.44 -7.06 -3.63
N VAL A 35 9.35 -6.37 -3.94
CA VAL A 35 8.02 -6.97 -4.14
C VAL A 35 7.83 -7.37 -5.60
N ALA A 36 7.34 -8.57 -5.84
CA ALA A 36 6.94 -9.08 -7.15
C ALA A 36 5.44 -9.36 -7.22
N ARG A 37 4.92 -9.48 -8.45
CA ARG A 37 3.52 -9.89 -8.65
C ARG A 37 3.30 -11.30 -8.09
N GLY A 38 2.27 -11.45 -7.27
CA GLY A 38 1.93 -12.71 -6.63
C GLY A 38 2.32 -12.78 -5.15
N ASP A 39 3.21 -11.89 -4.70
CA ASP A 39 3.60 -11.76 -3.31
C ASP A 39 2.40 -11.34 -2.45
N THR A 40 2.41 -11.79 -1.20
CA THR A 40 1.41 -11.41 -0.20
C THR A 40 2.04 -10.40 0.75
N LEU A 41 1.38 -9.26 0.91
CA LEU A 41 1.82 -8.17 1.78
C LEU A 41 0.79 -7.93 2.88
N GLU A 42 1.27 -7.40 3.99
CA GLU A 42 0.41 -6.78 4.99
C GLU A 42 -0.16 -5.47 4.44
N PHE A 43 -1.43 -5.20 4.77
CA PHE A 43 -2.14 -4.00 4.37
C PHE A 43 -2.75 -3.33 5.60
N ILE A 44 -2.43 -2.05 5.80
CA ILE A 44 -2.97 -1.22 6.86
C ILE A 44 -3.96 -0.22 6.24
N PRO A 45 -5.28 -0.37 6.46
CA PRO A 45 -6.25 0.60 5.97
C PRO A 45 -6.12 1.93 6.71
N PHE A 46 -6.35 3.06 6.03
CA PHE A 46 -6.26 4.37 6.67
C PHE A 46 -7.27 4.57 7.81
N SER A 47 -8.39 3.84 7.81
CA SER A 47 -9.35 3.84 8.91
C SER A 47 -8.75 3.39 10.25
N GLU A 48 -7.64 2.63 10.24
CA GLU A 48 -6.95 2.20 11.45
C GLU A 48 -5.93 3.23 11.97
N LEU A 49 -5.59 4.25 11.18
CA LEU A 49 -4.57 5.26 11.53
C LEU A 49 -5.16 6.55 12.11
N LEU A 50 -6.46 6.80 11.89
CA LEU A 50 -7.15 8.03 12.29
C LEU A 50 -8.00 7.78 13.53
N THR A 51 -7.34 7.68 14.69
CA THR A 51 -7.98 7.68 16.02
C THR A 51 -7.98 9.07 16.66
#